data_AF-A0A5J5F4K9-F1
#
_entry.id   AF-A0A5J5F4K9-F1
#
_cell.length_a   1.000
_cell.length_b   1.000
_cell.length_c   1.000
_cell.angle_alpha   90.00
_cell.angle_beta   90.00
_cell.angle_gamma   90.00
#
_symmetry.space_group_name_H-M   'P 1'
#
loop_
_entity.id
_entity.type
_entity.pdbx_description
1 polymer ?
#
loop_
_entity_poly.entity_id
_entity_poly.type
_entity_poly.pdbx_seq_one_letter_code
_entity_poly.pdbx_strand_id
1 'polypeptide(L)'
;MHPFEHSIEYLASLQDLETKLNRAIAGAYPAASTFYAKVGVLFFRWANDDIGVEPAEDRLAWVLQNIYGYEVSRVVIPSDHNSKRMVIGALLDMINEYDKPNSLSIVIYSGHARGNANQCLWSGTIDSAVTVDWLLVRRIVGYQDHDMLEILDCCYAAVAAIDSPTEVLVSSSQESVAGFEPEHNFTMALADILENSGGRAMTVAQIHAKLVRNADKYRLEATPVHAQLGNELSGSICLARLGDAGAGNFEVPDSMEIQIVVTAYLQGHSLPPDFKEWNRFLRSAVPRNLRHMDIKIEAHSLVNTGLALLQFSVPLPVFSVLKAIGPFRYLCVAHSSNLFLRPTVSSAIHPPREEEYCPRPPIELENRPSRPATPAGGRPAVLADVLRRQGTPRDRPQTPQNEDASC
;
A
#
# COMPACT_ATOMS: atom_id res chain seq x y z
N MET A 1 11.34 -33.42 4.26
CA MET A 1 10.45 -32.25 4.37
C MET A 1 9.05 -32.71 4.00
N HIS A 2 8.11 -32.71 4.94
CA HIS A 2 6.72 -33.09 4.64
C HIS A 2 6.09 -31.98 3.77
N PRO A 3 5.27 -32.33 2.77
CA PRO A 3 4.47 -31.32 2.07
C PRO A 3 3.54 -30.68 3.11
N PHE A 4 3.46 -29.35 3.09
CA PHE A 4 2.48 -28.61 3.87
C PHE A 4 1.08 -29.05 3.45
N GLU A 5 0.53 -30.09 4.09
CA GLU A 5 -0.91 -30.24 4.22
C GLU A 5 -1.39 -29.02 5.01
N HIS A 6 -1.72 -27.94 4.30
CA HIS A 6 -2.49 -26.87 4.89
C HIS A 6 -3.83 -27.49 5.31
N SER A 7 -3.95 -27.82 6.59
CA SER A 7 -5.20 -28.24 7.20
C SER A 7 -6.29 -27.28 6.76
N ILE A 8 -7.34 -27.82 6.12
CA ILE A 8 -8.50 -27.00 5.78
C ILE A 8 -9.11 -26.59 7.10
N GLU A 9 -9.08 -25.29 7.39
CA GLU A 9 -9.77 -24.72 8.53
C GLU A 9 -11.23 -24.44 8.15
N TYR A 10 -12.13 -24.70 9.10
CA TYR A 10 -13.56 -24.63 8.90
C TYR A 10 -14.16 -23.53 9.77
N LEU A 11 -15.14 -22.81 9.24
CA LEU A 11 -16.06 -22.00 10.05
C LEU A 11 -17.00 -22.93 10.80
N ALA A 12 -17.21 -22.65 12.08
CA ALA A 12 -17.95 -23.53 12.99
C ALA A 12 -19.47 -23.54 12.74
N SER A 13 -19.99 -22.50 12.07
CA SER A 13 -21.41 -22.38 11.73
C SER A 13 -21.67 -21.21 10.77
N LEU A 14 -22.93 -21.05 10.35
CA LEU A 14 -23.41 -19.81 9.72
C LEU A 14 -23.25 -18.60 10.62
N GLN A 15 -23.53 -18.74 11.91
CA GLN A 15 -23.45 -17.62 12.86
C GLN A 15 -22.02 -17.10 12.96
N ASP A 16 -21.03 -18.00 12.88
CA ASP A 16 -19.61 -17.65 12.83
C ASP A 16 -19.27 -16.86 11.56
N LEU A 17 -19.78 -17.28 10.40
CA LEU A 17 -19.65 -16.52 9.14
C LEU A 17 -20.26 -15.12 9.25
N GLU A 18 -21.50 -14.99 9.75
CA GLU A 18 -22.16 -13.68 9.93
C GLU A 18 -21.36 -12.79 10.87
N THR A 19 -20.90 -13.33 12.00
CA THR A 19 -20.13 -12.59 13.00
C THR A 19 -18.84 -12.05 12.39
N LYS A 20 -18.09 -12.90 11.67
CA LYS A 20 -16.85 -12.49 10.99
C LYS A 20 -17.12 -11.50 9.86
N LEU A 21 -18.15 -11.72 9.04
CA LEU A 21 -18.50 -10.79 7.97
C LEU A 21 -18.89 -9.41 8.51
N ASN A 22 -19.73 -9.35 9.54
CA ASN A 22 -20.13 -8.09 10.16
C ASN A 22 -18.94 -7.37 10.79
N ARG A 23 -18.02 -8.10 11.41
CA ARG A 23 -16.76 -7.56 11.93
C ARG A 23 -15.87 -7.04 10.82
N ALA A 24 -15.73 -7.76 9.70
CA ALA A 24 -14.95 -7.30 8.55
C ALA A 24 -15.52 -6.02 7.94
N ILE A 25 -16.85 -5.96 7.80
CA ILE A 25 -17.55 -4.78 7.30
C ILE A 25 -17.32 -3.59 8.26
N ALA A 26 -17.51 -3.78 9.56
CA ALA A 26 -17.29 -2.73 10.55
C ALA A 26 -15.81 -2.30 10.63
N GLY A 27 -14.88 -3.22 10.43
CA GLY A 27 -13.45 -2.92 10.41
C GLY A 27 -12.98 -2.19 9.15
N ALA A 28 -13.62 -2.44 8.00
CA ALA A 28 -13.31 -1.76 6.75
C ALA A 28 -14.02 -0.41 6.62
N TYR A 29 -15.21 -0.28 7.22
CA TYR A 29 -16.07 0.90 7.21
C TYR A 29 -16.55 1.22 8.64
N PRO A 30 -15.65 1.70 9.52
CA PRO A 30 -15.96 1.95 10.92
C PRO A 30 -17.00 3.05 11.10
N ALA A 31 -17.65 3.07 12.27
CA ALA A 31 -18.50 4.18 12.68
C ALA A 31 -17.65 5.34 13.24
N ALA A 32 -18.21 6.55 13.32
CA ALA A 32 -17.50 7.82 13.61
C ALA A 32 -16.80 7.90 14.98
N SER A 33 -16.89 6.87 15.82
CA SER A 33 -16.41 6.85 17.19
C SER A 33 -14.97 6.34 17.37
N THR A 34 -14.20 6.16 16.29
CA THR A 34 -12.87 5.52 16.31
C THR A 34 -11.72 6.44 15.88
N PHE A 35 -11.88 7.76 15.99
CA PHE A 35 -10.84 8.69 15.55
C PHE A 35 -9.77 8.96 16.61
N TYR A 36 -8.52 9.05 16.15
CA TYR A 36 -7.39 9.39 16.98
C TYR A 36 -7.45 10.85 17.43
N ALA A 37 -7.06 11.10 18.68
CA ALA A 37 -6.88 12.44 19.22
C ALA A 37 -5.51 13.02 18.83
N LYS A 38 -4.52 12.16 18.58
CA LYS A 38 -3.16 12.55 18.19
C LYS A 38 -2.61 11.60 17.13
N VAL A 39 -1.96 12.13 16.10
CA VAL A 39 -1.30 11.33 15.07
C VAL A 39 0.09 11.87 14.79
N GLY A 40 1.09 11.01 14.93
CA GLY A 40 2.49 11.29 14.61
C GLY A 40 2.92 10.59 13.34
N VAL A 41 3.62 11.29 12.46
CA VAL A 41 4.13 10.74 11.20
C VAL A 41 5.64 10.92 11.17
N LEU A 42 6.37 9.83 10.94
CA LEU A 42 7.83 9.81 10.85
C LEU A 42 8.26 9.33 9.47
N PHE A 43 8.78 10.24 8.67
CA PHE A 43 9.39 9.94 7.39
C PHE A 43 10.86 9.57 7.56
N PHE A 44 11.29 8.53 6.87
CA PHE A 44 12.69 8.11 6.76
C PHE A 44 13.15 8.19 5.32
N ARG A 45 14.24 8.92 5.08
CA ARG A 45 14.95 8.96 3.80
C ARG A 45 16.45 8.90 4.04
N TRP A 46 17.20 8.34 3.10
CA TRP A 46 18.67 8.35 3.18
C TRP A 46 19.29 9.68 2.76
N ALA A 47 20.41 10.04 3.38
CA ALA A 47 21.20 11.22 3.01
C ALA A 47 21.80 11.12 1.59
N ASN A 48 22.04 9.89 1.13
CA ASN A 48 22.58 9.58 -0.20
C ASN A 48 21.53 8.97 -1.13
N ASP A 49 20.26 9.34 -0.97
CA ASP A 49 19.18 8.98 -1.90
C ASP A 49 19.57 9.31 -3.35
N ASP A 50 19.53 8.30 -4.23
CA ASP A 50 19.86 8.40 -5.64
C ASP A 50 18.64 8.26 -6.57
N ILE A 51 17.44 8.08 -6.01
CA ILE A 51 16.18 7.98 -6.76
C ILE A 51 15.25 9.19 -6.58
N GLY A 52 15.64 10.16 -5.74
CA GLY A 52 14.98 11.45 -5.66
C GLY A 52 13.58 11.39 -5.10
N VAL A 53 13.38 10.69 -3.97
CA VAL A 53 12.05 10.50 -3.35
C VAL A 53 11.50 11.77 -2.70
N GLU A 54 12.36 12.77 -2.44
CA GLU A 54 12.04 13.99 -1.69
C GLU A 54 10.77 14.73 -2.17
N PRO A 55 10.56 15.00 -3.47
CA PRO A 55 9.38 15.74 -3.92
C PRO A 55 8.06 15.01 -3.61
N ALA A 56 8.05 13.67 -3.73
CA ALA A 56 6.88 12.85 -3.43
C ALA A 56 6.62 12.79 -1.92
N GLU A 57 7.67 12.64 -1.11
CA GLU A 57 7.58 12.72 0.35
C GLU A 57 7.05 14.08 0.81
N ASP A 58 7.55 15.17 0.24
CA ASP A 58 7.11 16.52 0.60
C ASP A 58 5.65 16.77 0.25
N ARG A 59 5.18 16.24 -0.89
CA ARG A 59 3.76 16.27 -1.26
C ARG A 59 2.92 15.53 -0.23
N LEU A 60 3.29 14.29 0.11
CA LEU A 60 2.54 13.49 1.09
C LEU A 60 2.57 14.11 2.49
N ALA A 61 3.73 14.58 2.93
CA ALA A 61 3.90 15.29 4.20
C ALA A 61 3.03 16.54 4.27
N TRP A 62 2.96 17.32 3.19
CA TRP A 62 2.09 18.49 3.11
C TRP A 62 0.62 18.10 3.28
N VAL A 63 0.15 17.03 2.63
CA VAL A 63 -1.23 16.54 2.77
C VAL A 63 -1.51 16.11 4.22
N LEU A 64 -0.66 15.27 4.80
CA LEU A 64 -0.84 14.77 6.17
C LEU A 64 -0.83 15.91 7.20
N GLN A 65 0.03 16.92 7.01
CA GLN A 65 0.11 18.06 7.91
C GLN A 65 -1.04 19.05 7.71
N ASN A 66 -1.31 19.49 6.48
CA ASN A 66 -2.18 20.63 6.20
C ASN A 66 -3.64 20.24 5.98
N ILE A 67 -3.90 19.02 5.50
CA ILE A 67 -5.27 18.51 5.28
C ILE A 67 -5.73 17.67 6.46
N TYR A 68 -4.86 16.85 7.05
CA TYR A 68 -5.22 15.98 8.17
C TYR A 68 -4.84 16.53 9.54
N GLY A 69 -3.96 17.53 9.62
CA GLY A 69 -3.54 18.13 10.88
C GLY A 69 -2.52 17.30 11.66
N TYR A 70 -1.89 16.30 11.05
CA TYR A 70 -0.96 15.39 11.73
C TYR A 70 0.39 16.07 12.04
N GLU A 71 1.06 15.58 13.08
CA GLU A 71 2.40 16.03 13.44
C GLU A 71 3.44 15.27 12.62
N VAL A 72 4.12 15.95 11.68
CA VAL A 72 5.05 15.33 10.74
C VAL A 72 6.50 15.64 11.13
N SER A 73 7.29 14.58 11.30
CA SER A 73 8.74 14.61 11.51
C SER A 73 9.47 13.88 10.37
N ARG A 74 10.72 14.27 10.11
CA ARG A 74 11.59 13.68 9.08
C ARG A 74 12.93 13.28 9.68
N VAL A 75 13.43 12.12 9.28
CA VAL A 75 14.75 11.61 9.65
C VAL A 75 15.53 11.34 8.39
N VAL A 76 16.65 12.06 8.25
CA VAL A 76 17.65 11.79 7.23
C VAL A 76 18.62 10.74 7.78
N ILE A 77 18.55 9.53 7.25
CA ILE A 77 19.40 8.40 7.62
C ILE A 77 20.80 8.65 7.04
N PRO A 78 21.85 8.77 7.86
CA PRO A 78 23.21 8.94 7.36
C PRO A 78 23.67 7.67 6.67
N SER A 79 24.57 7.80 5.70
CA SER A 79 25.10 6.67 4.91
C SER A 79 26.34 6.04 5.57
N ASP A 80 26.40 6.04 6.90
CA ASP A 80 27.53 5.60 7.71
C ASP A 80 27.11 4.65 8.85
N HIS A 81 28.03 4.31 9.75
CA HIS A 81 27.76 3.37 10.84
C HIS A 81 26.66 3.81 11.83
N ASN A 82 26.20 5.07 11.77
CA ASN A 82 25.14 5.59 12.64
C ASN A 82 23.73 5.35 12.10
N SER A 83 23.53 4.88 10.86
CA SER A 83 22.19 4.72 10.25
C SER A 83 21.21 4.00 11.17
N LYS A 84 21.61 2.81 11.66
CA LYS A 84 20.77 1.98 12.51
C LYS A 84 20.45 2.66 13.84
N ARG A 85 21.42 3.34 14.44
CA ARG A 85 21.23 4.05 15.71
C ARG A 85 20.23 5.20 15.54
N MET A 86 20.31 5.94 14.44
CA MET A 86 19.39 7.04 14.17
C MET A 86 17.96 6.55 13.94
N VAL A 87 17.78 5.48 13.15
CA VAL A 87 16.44 4.90 12.92
C VAL A 87 15.83 4.41 14.23
N ILE A 88 16.58 3.64 15.02
CA ILE A 88 16.09 3.14 16.32
C ILE A 88 15.77 4.29 17.27
N GLY A 89 16.66 5.29 17.39
CA GLY A 89 16.44 6.43 18.27
C GLY A 89 15.16 7.19 17.93
N ALA A 90 14.95 7.52 16.66
CA ALA A 90 13.77 8.24 16.23
C ALA A 90 12.46 7.45 16.44
N LEU A 91 12.49 6.13 16.25
CA LEU A 91 11.33 5.28 16.54
C LEU A 91 11.01 5.23 18.03
N LEU A 92 12.03 5.13 18.89
CA LEU A 92 11.84 5.16 20.33
C LEU A 92 11.27 6.49 20.80
N ASP A 93 11.75 7.61 20.25
CA ASP A 93 11.21 8.94 20.54
C ASP A 93 9.73 9.05 20.12
N MET A 94 9.39 8.54 18.93
CA MET A 94 8.01 8.49 18.46
C MET A 94 7.14 7.61 19.38
N ILE A 95 7.59 6.42 19.75
CA ILE A 95 6.81 5.53 20.63
C ILE A 95 6.59 6.17 21.99
N ASN A 96 7.62 6.73 22.61
CA ASN A 96 7.48 7.43 23.89
C ASN A 96 6.44 8.56 23.84
N GLU A 97 6.27 9.19 22.67
CA GLU A 97 5.32 10.28 22.49
C GLU A 97 3.90 9.81 22.15
N TYR A 98 3.76 8.71 21.39
CA TYR A 98 2.50 8.28 20.76
C TYR A 98 1.96 6.94 21.25
N ASP A 99 2.68 6.19 22.10
CA ASP A 99 2.18 5.02 22.81
C ASP A 99 1.24 5.45 23.96
N LYS A 100 0.09 5.99 23.55
CA LYS A 100 -0.95 6.54 24.42
C LYS A 100 -2.32 6.16 23.82
N PRO A 101 -3.36 6.02 24.65
CA PRO A 101 -4.71 5.79 24.15
C PRO A 101 -5.13 6.85 23.12
N ASN A 102 -5.86 6.43 22.09
CA ASN A 102 -6.34 7.28 21.00
C ASN A 102 -5.21 8.03 20.26
N SER A 103 -4.01 7.45 20.21
CA SER A 103 -2.90 7.96 19.40
C SER A 103 -2.51 6.96 18.31
N LEU A 104 -2.05 7.46 17.17
CA LEU A 104 -1.56 6.67 16.04
C LEU A 104 -0.15 7.11 15.70
N SER A 105 0.74 6.16 15.46
CA SER A 105 2.02 6.45 14.79
C SER A 105 2.01 5.92 13.37
N ILE A 106 2.53 6.71 12.44
CA ILE A 106 2.70 6.35 11.04
C ILE A 106 4.18 6.43 10.70
N VAL A 107 4.77 5.31 10.30
CA VAL A 107 6.14 5.28 9.77
C VAL A 107 6.07 5.22 8.26
N ILE A 108 6.79 6.12 7.60
CA ILE A 108 6.86 6.20 6.16
C ILE A 108 8.32 6.05 5.73
N TYR A 109 8.59 5.11 4.83
CA TYR A 109 9.90 4.95 4.21
C TYR A 109 9.75 4.90 2.69
N SER A 110 10.50 5.74 2.00
CA SER A 110 10.61 5.72 0.54
C SER A 110 12.09 5.59 0.17
N GLY A 111 12.44 4.63 -0.66
CA GLY A 111 13.84 4.42 -1.04
C GLY A 111 14.16 3.02 -1.53
N HIS A 112 15.46 2.73 -1.62
CA HIS A 112 15.90 1.39 -1.95
C HIS A 112 15.71 0.42 -0.80
N ALA A 113 15.33 -0.79 -1.12
CA ALA A 113 15.42 -1.90 -0.21
C ALA A 113 15.75 -3.19 -0.97
N ARG A 114 16.43 -4.09 -0.27
CA ARG A 114 16.78 -5.43 -0.77
C ARG A 114 16.61 -6.45 0.34
N GLY A 115 16.47 -7.71 -0.01
CA GLY A 115 16.34 -8.74 1.02
C GLY A 115 15.83 -10.06 0.49
N ASN A 116 15.26 -10.83 1.41
CA ASN A 116 14.68 -12.14 1.16
C ASN A 116 13.44 -12.30 2.06
N ALA A 117 12.84 -13.49 2.08
CA ALA A 117 11.63 -13.78 2.86
C ALA A 117 11.71 -13.42 4.37
N ASN A 118 12.92 -13.25 4.92
CA ASN A 118 13.14 -12.96 6.34
C ASN A 118 13.89 -11.64 6.61
N GLN A 119 14.15 -10.83 5.57
CA GLN A 119 14.93 -9.60 5.70
C GLN A 119 14.38 -8.51 4.78
N CYS A 120 14.28 -7.29 5.32
CA CYS A 120 14.00 -6.08 4.56
C CYS A 120 15.11 -5.07 4.89
N LEU A 121 16.12 -4.99 4.03
CA LEU A 121 17.31 -4.14 4.22
C LEU A 121 17.11 -2.84 3.46
N TRP A 122 16.81 -1.77 4.18
CA TRP A 122 16.75 -0.41 3.65
C TRP A 122 18.15 0.10 3.31
N SER A 123 18.29 0.82 2.21
CA SER A 123 19.54 1.43 1.77
C SER A 123 19.31 2.73 1.00
N GLY A 124 20.31 3.61 0.99
CA GLY A 124 20.22 4.86 0.23
C GLY A 124 20.49 4.71 -1.26
N THR A 125 21.21 3.65 -1.65
CA THR A 125 21.46 3.27 -3.05
C THR A 125 21.33 1.77 -3.20
N ILE A 126 21.19 1.27 -4.44
CA ILE A 126 21.02 -0.16 -4.72
C ILE A 126 22.22 -1.02 -4.26
N ASP A 127 23.44 -0.48 -4.38
CA ASP A 127 24.71 -1.15 -4.07
C ASP A 127 25.30 -0.75 -2.71
N SER A 128 24.54 -0.03 -1.87
CA SER A 128 25.05 0.45 -0.58
C SER A 128 25.56 -0.69 0.31
N ALA A 129 26.76 -0.53 0.87
CA ALA A 129 27.28 -1.42 1.91
C ALA A 129 26.61 -1.18 3.28
N VAL A 130 26.08 0.02 3.48
CA VAL A 130 25.39 0.42 4.71
C VAL A 130 23.89 0.21 4.53
N THR A 131 23.30 -0.58 5.41
CA THR A 131 21.88 -0.92 5.39
C THR A 131 21.25 -0.87 6.78
N VAL A 132 19.93 -0.75 6.82
CA VAL A 132 19.13 -0.93 8.03
C VAL A 132 18.18 -2.09 7.82
N ASP A 133 18.31 -3.14 8.63
CA ASP A 133 17.35 -4.26 8.64
C ASP A 133 16.08 -3.85 9.39
N TRP A 134 15.05 -3.49 8.62
CA TRP A 134 13.78 -3.00 9.16
C TRP A 134 13.10 -4.03 10.07
N LEU A 135 13.13 -5.31 9.70
CA LEU A 135 12.48 -6.35 10.49
C LEU A 135 13.18 -6.55 11.83
N LEU A 136 14.51 -6.42 11.86
CA LEU A 136 15.28 -6.42 13.10
C LEU A 136 14.99 -5.18 13.95
N VAL A 137 14.94 -3.99 13.34
CA VAL A 137 14.60 -2.74 14.03
C VAL A 137 13.22 -2.85 14.68
N ARG A 138 12.21 -3.30 13.94
CA ARG A 138 10.86 -3.56 14.43
C ARG A 138 10.86 -4.46 15.67
N ARG A 139 11.61 -5.58 15.64
CA ARG A 139 11.71 -6.50 16.79
C ARG A 139 12.40 -5.88 17.99
N ILE A 140 13.42 -5.06 17.78
CA ILE A 140 14.16 -4.38 18.86
C ILE A 140 13.27 -3.35 19.54
N VAL A 141 12.54 -2.60 18.74
CA VAL A 141 11.68 -1.51 19.23
C VAL A 141 10.49 -2.07 20.00
N GLY A 142 9.92 -3.20 19.54
CA GLY A 142 8.89 -3.94 20.27
C GLY A 142 7.59 -3.16 20.42
N TYR A 143 6.68 -3.31 19.46
CA TYR A 143 5.36 -2.68 19.53
C TYR A 143 4.45 -3.48 20.46
N GLN A 144 3.88 -2.84 21.49
CA GLN A 144 2.85 -3.42 22.35
C GLN A 144 1.76 -2.37 22.55
N ASP A 145 0.50 -2.78 22.42
CA ASP A 145 -0.72 -2.01 22.77
C ASP A 145 -0.93 -0.64 22.09
N HIS A 146 -0.15 -0.32 21.06
CA HIS A 146 -0.19 0.93 20.30
C HIS A 146 -0.56 0.70 18.82
N ASP A 147 -1.44 1.56 18.29
CA ASP A 147 -1.80 1.51 16.87
C ASP A 147 -0.69 2.13 16.02
N MET A 148 -0.14 1.31 15.13
CA MET A 148 0.93 1.71 14.22
C MET A 148 0.61 1.30 12.78
N LEU A 149 0.82 2.27 11.88
CA LEU A 149 0.75 2.08 10.44
C LEU A 149 2.15 2.20 9.82
N GLU A 150 2.56 1.20 9.06
CA GLU A 150 3.77 1.21 8.25
C GLU A 150 3.42 1.45 6.78
N ILE A 151 3.94 2.52 6.17
CA ILE A 151 3.78 2.84 4.74
C ILE A 151 5.15 2.76 4.07
N LEU A 152 5.36 1.75 3.24
CA LEU A 152 6.68 1.46 2.68
C LEU A 152 6.66 1.50 1.16
N ASP A 153 7.32 2.52 0.59
CA ASP A 153 7.54 2.67 -0.84
C ASP A 153 8.96 2.23 -1.22
N CYS A 154 9.17 0.92 -1.22
CA CYS A 154 10.46 0.31 -1.55
C CYS A 154 10.29 -1.11 -2.09
N CYS A 155 11.30 -1.62 -2.79
CA CYS A 155 11.34 -3.03 -3.20
C CYS A 155 11.33 -3.96 -1.98
N TYR A 156 10.79 -5.17 -2.09
CA TYR A 156 10.72 -6.15 -0.99
C TYR A 156 9.93 -5.67 0.25
N ALA A 157 9.17 -4.58 0.14
CA ALA A 157 8.41 -4.04 1.26
C ALA A 157 7.35 -5.02 1.79
N ALA A 158 6.75 -5.85 0.94
CA ALA A 158 5.78 -6.87 1.37
C ALA A 158 6.33 -7.89 2.37
N VAL A 159 7.65 -8.05 2.51
CA VAL A 159 8.23 -8.89 3.57
C VAL A 159 7.90 -8.30 4.95
N ALA A 160 7.75 -6.98 5.07
CA ALA A 160 7.30 -6.33 6.31
C ALA A 160 5.86 -6.71 6.68
N ALA A 161 5.02 -7.11 5.73
CA ALA A 161 3.66 -7.56 6.01
C ALA A 161 3.60 -8.96 6.66
N ILE A 162 4.66 -9.76 6.56
CA ILE A 162 4.70 -11.11 7.13
C ILE A 162 4.82 -11.01 8.66
N ASP A 163 3.88 -11.66 9.36
CA ASP A 163 3.77 -11.70 10.82
C ASP A 163 3.94 -10.32 11.48
N SER A 164 3.34 -9.30 10.84
CA SER A 164 3.43 -7.93 11.35
C SER A 164 2.48 -7.72 12.53
N PRO A 165 2.97 -7.23 13.68
CA PRO A 165 2.09 -6.77 14.76
C PRO A 165 1.42 -5.43 14.43
N THR A 166 1.86 -4.74 13.37
CA THR A 166 1.37 -3.45 12.88
C THR A 166 0.55 -3.62 11.60
N GLU A 167 -0.26 -2.63 11.24
CA GLU A 167 -0.88 -2.59 9.91
C GLU A 167 0.11 -2.03 8.90
N VAL A 168 0.17 -2.62 7.71
CA VAL A 168 1.18 -2.32 6.70
C VAL A 168 0.51 -2.05 5.35
N LEU A 169 0.90 -0.95 4.70
CA LEU A 169 0.57 -0.61 3.32
C LEU A 169 1.87 -0.43 2.53
N VAL A 170 2.08 -1.22 1.49
CA VAL A 170 3.36 -1.21 0.74
C VAL A 170 3.15 -1.06 -0.76
N SER A 171 4.14 -0.49 -1.44
CA SER A 171 4.06 -0.24 -2.88
C SER A 171 4.18 -1.48 -3.75
N SER A 172 4.86 -2.53 -3.28
CA SER A 172 5.19 -3.69 -4.10
C SER A 172 5.04 -5.03 -3.36
N SER A 173 4.65 -6.07 -4.09
CA SER A 173 4.68 -7.45 -3.61
C SER A 173 6.10 -8.00 -3.53
N GLN A 174 6.31 -9.10 -2.80
CA GLN A 174 7.59 -9.78 -2.71
C GLN A 174 8.15 -10.02 -4.12
N GLU A 175 9.42 -9.65 -4.35
CA GLU A 175 10.14 -9.80 -5.63
C GLU A 175 9.79 -8.83 -6.78
N SER A 176 8.98 -7.80 -6.54
CA SER A 176 8.74 -6.74 -7.55
C SER A 176 9.54 -5.47 -7.28
N VAL A 177 10.08 -4.87 -8.34
CA VAL A 177 10.79 -3.58 -8.31
C VAL A 177 9.74 -2.47 -8.20
N ALA A 178 9.91 -1.56 -7.24
CA ALA A 178 9.08 -0.36 -7.14
C ALA A 178 9.42 0.61 -8.27
N GLY A 179 8.41 1.34 -8.76
CA GLY A 179 8.58 2.14 -9.98
C GLY A 179 9.57 3.29 -9.86
N PHE A 180 10.28 3.55 -10.95
CA PHE A 180 11.40 4.50 -10.99
C PHE A 180 10.97 5.90 -11.45
N GLU A 181 9.78 6.07 -12.02
CA GLU A 181 9.32 7.39 -12.50
C GLU A 181 8.93 8.32 -11.32
N PRO A 182 9.62 9.47 -11.14
CA PRO A 182 9.41 10.34 -9.96
C PRO A 182 8.00 10.95 -9.88
N GLU A 183 7.33 11.12 -11.03
CA GLU A 183 6.02 11.76 -11.11
C GLU A 183 4.85 10.80 -10.89
N HIS A 184 5.11 9.48 -10.91
CA HIS A 184 4.09 8.43 -10.97
C HIS A 184 4.46 7.21 -10.12
N ASN A 185 4.86 7.45 -8.87
CA ASN A 185 5.13 6.41 -7.89
C ASN A 185 4.01 6.27 -6.86
N PHE A 186 4.09 5.22 -6.04
CA PHE A 186 3.10 4.90 -5.03
C PHE A 186 2.89 6.04 -4.02
N THR A 187 3.97 6.71 -3.58
CA THR A 187 3.90 7.84 -2.65
C THR A 187 3.06 9.00 -3.22
N MET A 188 3.25 9.34 -4.50
CA MET A 188 2.44 10.36 -5.18
C MET A 188 0.97 9.94 -5.30
N ALA A 189 0.70 8.70 -5.69
CA ALA A 189 -0.66 8.16 -5.79
C ALA A 189 -1.39 8.19 -4.43
N LEU A 190 -0.68 7.87 -3.36
CA LEU A 190 -1.19 7.93 -1.99
C LEU A 190 -1.51 9.39 -1.60
N ALA A 191 -0.60 10.33 -1.88
CA ALA A 191 -0.84 11.75 -1.61
C ALA A 191 -2.09 12.26 -2.33
N ASP A 192 -2.24 11.93 -3.62
CA ASP A 192 -3.42 12.30 -4.42
C ASP A 192 -4.71 11.71 -3.83
N ILE A 193 -4.71 10.44 -3.44
CA ILE A 193 -5.89 9.80 -2.83
C ILE A 193 -6.28 10.49 -1.53
N LEU A 194 -5.32 10.79 -0.67
CA LEU A 194 -5.55 11.43 0.63
C LEU A 194 -5.96 12.90 0.48
N GLU A 195 -5.39 13.63 -0.46
CA GLU A 195 -5.76 15.01 -0.77
C GLU A 195 -7.17 15.10 -1.33
N ASN A 196 -7.50 14.24 -2.31
CA ASN A 196 -8.83 14.20 -2.92
C ASN A 196 -9.92 13.76 -1.93
N SER A 197 -9.56 13.09 -0.83
CA SER A 197 -10.52 12.80 0.24
C SER A 197 -10.93 14.06 1.00
N GLY A 198 -10.09 15.10 1.00
CA GLY A 198 -10.30 16.35 1.73
C GLY A 198 -10.23 16.21 3.24
N GLY A 199 -9.57 15.16 3.76
CA GLY A 199 -9.53 14.83 5.18
C GLY A 199 -10.71 13.99 5.67
N ARG A 200 -11.59 13.55 4.76
CA ARG A 200 -12.65 12.58 5.09
C ARG A 200 -12.05 11.27 5.58
N ALA A 201 -12.74 10.67 6.55
CA ALA A 201 -12.35 9.42 7.15
C ALA A 201 -12.24 8.29 6.11
N MET A 202 -11.09 7.63 6.08
CA MET A 202 -10.80 6.50 5.20
C MET A 202 -9.91 5.48 5.91
N THR A 203 -10.28 4.20 5.88
CA THR A 203 -9.43 3.13 6.39
C THR A 203 -8.27 2.83 5.44
N VAL A 204 -7.17 2.29 5.95
CA VAL A 204 -6.04 1.86 5.11
C VAL A 204 -6.49 0.79 4.10
N ALA A 205 -7.44 -0.08 4.46
CA ALA A 205 -8.07 -1.01 3.53
C ALA A 205 -8.81 -0.30 2.37
N GLN A 206 -9.51 0.81 2.64
CA GLN A 206 -10.14 1.63 1.60
C GLN A 206 -9.10 2.37 0.73
N ILE A 207 -8.04 2.90 1.35
CA ILE A 207 -6.92 3.53 0.63
C ILE A 207 -6.27 2.53 -0.32
N HIS A 208 -5.99 1.31 0.18
CA HIS A 208 -5.46 0.20 -0.63
C HIS A 208 -6.35 -0.11 -1.83
N ALA A 209 -7.66 -0.25 -1.61
CA ALA A 209 -8.57 -0.53 -2.71
C ALA A 209 -8.60 0.58 -3.77
N LYS A 210 -8.48 1.85 -3.37
CA LYS A 210 -8.34 2.98 -4.30
C LYS A 210 -7.02 2.97 -5.05
N LEU A 211 -5.91 2.62 -4.39
CA LEU A 211 -4.61 2.48 -5.04
C LEU A 211 -4.66 1.39 -6.11
N VAL A 212 -5.16 0.19 -5.77
CA VAL A 212 -5.29 -0.94 -6.72
C VAL A 212 -6.21 -0.57 -7.88
N ARG A 213 -7.37 0.03 -7.61
CA ARG A 213 -8.31 0.43 -8.65
C ARG A 213 -7.75 1.47 -9.62
N ASN A 214 -6.91 2.36 -9.13
CA ASN A 214 -6.33 3.44 -9.92
C ASN A 214 -4.88 3.14 -10.32
N ALA A 215 -4.44 1.87 -10.26
CA ALA A 215 -3.06 1.50 -10.57
C ALA A 215 -2.66 1.98 -11.98
N ASP A 216 -3.52 1.78 -12.98
CA ASP A 216 -3.28 2.24 -14.35
C ASP A 216 -3.23 3.78 -14.45
N LYS A 217 -4.13 4.48 -13.75
CA LYS A 217 -4.18 5.94 -13.72
C LYS A 217 -2.87 6.52 -13.17
N TYR A 218 -2.35 5.90 -12.12
CA TYR A 218 -1.12 6.31 -11.44
C TYR A 218 0.14 5.63 -12.00
N ARG A 219 0.00 4.77 -13.02
CA ARG A 219 1.09 3.98 -13.62
C ARG A 219 1.92 3.21 -12.59
N LEU A 220 1.26 2.62 -11.59
CA LEU A 220 1.95 1.84 -10.58
C LEU A 220 2.58 0.60 -11.23
N GLU A 221 3.91 0.50 -11.17
CA GLU A 221 4.66 -0.64 -11.72
C GLU A 221 4.43 -1.94 -10.95
N ALA A 222 4.04 -1.83 -9.68
CA ALA A 222 3.70 -2.96 -8.83
C ALA A 222 2.31 -2.78 -8.23
N THR A 223 1.68 -3.91 -7.88
CA THR A 223 0.39 -3.89 -7.18
C THR A 223 0.64 -3.62 -5.70
N PRO A 224 0.04 -2.56 -5.13
CA PRO A 224 0.16 -2.27 -3.71
C PRO A 224 -0.39 -3.41 -2.87
N VAL A 225 0.26 -3.68 -1.74
CA VAL A 225 -0.13 -4.74 -0.81
C VAL A 225 -0.55 -4.11 0.51
N HIS A 226 -1.61 -4.65 1.08
CA HIS A 226 -2.13 -4.28 2.39
C HIS A 226 -2.24 -5.51 3.29
N ALA A 227 -1.72 -5.39 4.50
CA ALA A 227 -1.85 -6.38 5.55
C ALA A 227 -2.31 -5.69 6.83
N GLN A 228 -3.35 -6.25 7.44
CA GLN A 228 -3.96 -5.69 8.63
C GLN A 228 -3.11 -5.97 9.88
N LEU A 229 -3.35 -5.17 10.93
CA LEU A 229 -2.88 -5.41 12.29
C LEU A 229 -3.06 -6.87 12.71
N GLY A 230 -2.02 -7.48 13.28
CA GLY A 230 -2.05 -8.86 13.77
C GLY A 230 -3.05 -9.11 14.92
N ASN A 231 -3.64 -8.05 15.48
CA ASN A 231 -4.76 -8.18 16.41
C ASN A 231 -6.07 -8.26 15.63
N GLU A 232 -6.72 -9.43 15.68
CA GLU A 232 -8.01 -9.68 15.03
C GLU A 232 -9.07 -8.60 15.37
N LEU A 233 -8.98 -7.93 16.54
CA LEU A 233 -10.04 -7.11 17.14
C LEU A 233 -10.17 -5.69 16.58
N SER A 234 -9.13 -5.12 15.95
CA SER A 234 -9.05 -3.66 15.80
C SER A 234 -9.62 -3.08 14.49
N GLY A 235 -9.98 -3.91 13.51
CA GLY A 235 -10.34 -3.39 12.18
C GLY A 235 -9.13 -2.75 11.46
N SER A 236 -9.36 -2.07 10.34
CA SER A 236 -8.29 -1.34 9.63
C SER A 236 -8.21 0.08 10.17
N ILE A 237 -6.99 0.57 10.42
CA ILE A 237 -6.68 1.91 10.90
C ILE A 237 -7.38 2.94 10.03
N CYS A 238 -8.08 3.88 10.66
CA CYS A 238 -8.81 4.93 9.99
C CYS A 238 -8.04 6.26 10.05
N LEU A 239 -7.70 6.80 8.87
CA LEU A 239 -7.12 8.13 8.74
C LEU A 239 -8.24 9.15 8.57
N ALA A 240 -8.24 10.19 9.40
CA ALA A 240 -9.22 11.27 9.37
C ALA A 240 -8.57 12.55 9.87
N ARG A 241 -9.09 13.71 9.46
CA ARG A 241 -8.59 14.99 9.96
C ARG A 241 -8.75 15.09 11.49
N LEU A 242 -7.69 15.52 12.16
CA LEU A 242 -7.72 15.82 13.60
C LEU A 242 -8.68 16.97 13.90
N GLY A 243 -9.48 16.81 14.96
CA GLY A 243 -10.43 17.83 15.40
C GLY A 243 -11.81 17.77 14.73
N ASP A 244 -11.98 17.00 13.64
CA ASP A 244 -13.28 16.76 13.00
C ASP A 244 -14.10 15.70 13.75
N ALA A 245 -14.17 15.84 15.08
CA ALA A 245 -14.89 14.95 15.97
C ALA A 245 -16.40 15.00 15.67
N GLY A 246 -16.87 14.07 14.83
CA GLY A 246 -18.30 13.76 14.71
C GLY A 246 -19.02 14.27 13.46
N ALA A 247 -18.35 14.92 12.51
CA ALA A 247 -18.96 15.13 11.19
C ALA A 247 -18.79 13.85 10.36
N GLY A 248 -19.65 12.86 10.60
CA GLY A 248 -19.63 11.49 10.06
C GLY A 248 -19.75 11.34 8.55
N ASN A 249 -18.98 12.10 7.78
CA ASN A 249 -18.82 11.95 6.34
C ASN A 249 -17.74 10.90 6.07
N PHE A 250 -18.05 9.65 6.45
CA PHE A 250 -17.31 8.51 5.91
C PHE A 250 -17.40 8.53 4.41
N GLU A 251 -16.31 8.15 3.77
CA GLU A 251 -16.38 7.85 2.36
C GLU A 251 -17.28 6.62 2.16
N VAL A 252 -18.42 6.84 1.52
CA VAL A 252 -19.38 5.79 1.18
C VAL A 252 -18.72 4.85 0.17
N PRO A 253 -18.90 3.53 0.29
CA PRO A 253 -18.47 2.56 -0.71
C PRO A 253 -18.82 3.03 -2.13
N ASP A 254 -17.83 3.08 -3.00
CA ASP A 254 -18.08 3.41 -4.41
C ASP A 254 -18.79 2.21 -5.06
N SER A 255 -19.86 2.46 -5.81
CA SER A 255 -20.54 1.46 -6.64
C SER A 255 -19.61 0.67 -7.58
N MET A 256 -18.42 1.19 -7.87
CA MET A 256 -17.38 0.57 -8.69
C MET A 256 -16.21 -0.02 -7.87
N GLU A 257 -16.45 -0.40 -6.61
CA GLU A 257 -15.44 -1.12 -5.82
C GLU A 257 -15.08 -2.48 -6.43
N ILE A 258 -13.79 -2.80 -6.41
CA ILE A 258 -13.26 -4.12 -6.82
C ILE A 258 -13.90 -5.18 -5.93
N GLN A 259 -14.56 -6.17 -6.54
CA GLN A 259 -15.15 -7.30 -5.83
C GLN A 259 -14.17 -8.47 -5.80
N ILE A 260 -14.05 -9.11 -4.66
CA ILE A 260 -13.21 -10.29 -4.44
C ILE A 260 -14.11 -11.47 -4.14
N VAL A 261 -14.00 -12.53 -4.94
CA VAL A 261 -14.64 -13.80 -4.67
C VAL A 261 -13.81 -14.55 -3.65
N VAL A 262 -14.46 -14.91 -2.55
CA VAL A 262 -13.89 -15.65 -1.44
C VAL A 262 -14.57 -16.99 -1.28
N THR A 263 -13.82 -17.96 -0.80
CA THR A 263 -14.30 -19.30 -0.46
C THR A 263 -14.25 -19.48 1.06
N ALA A 264 -15.33 -20.00 1.62
CA ALA A 264 -15.42 -20.42 3.02
C ALA A 264 -15.91 -21.87 3.11
N TYR A 265 -15.28 -22.66 3.96
CA TYR A 265 -15.74 -23.99 4.32
C TYR A 265 -16.52 -23.90 5.63
N LEU A 266 -17.74 -24.41 5.63
CA LEU A 266 -18.64 -24.36 6.78
C LEU A 266 -18.91 -25.76 7.28
N GLN A 267 -18.75 -25.95 8.58
CA GLN A 267 -19.13 -27.17 9.27
C GLN A 267 -20.38 -26.90 10.11
N GLY A 268 -21.38 -27.78 10.07
CA GLY A 268 -22.55 -27.64 10.94
C GLY A 268 -23.80 -28.41 10.48
N HIS A 269 -24.62 -28.82 11.44
CA HIS A 269 -25.84 -29.59 11.20
C HIS A 269 -27.04 -28.74 10.71
N SER A 270 -26.91 -27.42 10.71
CA SER A 270 -27.97 -26.46 10.37
C SER A 270 -27.58 -25.53 9.22
N LEU A 271 -27.03 -26.11 8.14
CA LEU A 271 -26.75 -25.37 6.92
C LEU A 271 -28.06 -25.15 6.13
N PRO A 272 -28.30 -23.96 5.54
CA PRO A 272 -29.53 -23.70 4.81
C PRO A 272 -29.60 -24.63 3.59
N PRO A 273 -30.75 -25.26 3.35
CA PRO A 273 -30.92 -26.25 2.28
C PRO A 273 -30.89 -25.65 0.87
N ASP A 274 -31.15 -24.34 0.71
CA ASP A 274 -31.23 -23.72 -0.62
C ASP A 274 -30.62 -22.31 -0.72
N PHE A 275 -30.36 -21.91 -1.97
CA PHE A 275 -29.77 -20.62 -2.35
C PHE A 275 -30.58 -19.40 -1.90
N LYS A 276 -31.92 -19.51 -1.77
CA LYS A 276 -32.76 -18.36 -1.39
C LYS A 276 -32.59 -18.05 0.10
N GLU A 277 -32.50 -19.08 0.93
CA GLU A 277 -32.25 -18.90 2.37
C GLU A 277 -30.86 -18.34 2.62
N TRP A 278 -29.87 -18.84 1.89
CA TRP A 278 -28.52 -18.32 1.85
C TRP A 278 -28.46 -16.82 1.50
N ASN A 279 -29.14 -16.40 0.44
CA ASN A 279 -29.22 -14.98 0.07
C ASN A 279 -29.97 -14.15 1.11
N ARG A 280 -31.04 -14.68 1.69
CA ARG A 280 -31.78 -14.00 2.76
C ARG A 280 -30.87 -13.74 3.96
N PHE A 281 -30.08 -14.74 4.34
CA PHE A 281 -29.12 -14.68 5.44
C PHE A 281 -28.03 -13.63 5.20
N LEU A 282 -27.35 -13.64 4.04
CA LEU A 282 -26.34 -12.62 3.76
C LEU A 282 -26.93 -11.21 3.72
N ARG A 283 -28.13 -11.04 3.14
CA ARG A 283 -28.81 -9.74 3.12
C ARG A 283 -29.25 -9.26 4.49
N SER A 284 -29.49 -10.16 5.45
CA SER A 284 -29.78 -9.78 6.83
C SER A 284 -28.52 -9.47 7.64
N ALA A 285 -27.39 -10.12 7.32
CA ALA A 285 -26.12 -9.86 7.96
C ALA A 285 -25.60 -8.45 7.64
N VAL A 286 -25.66 -8.02 6.37
CA VAL A 286 -25.14 -6.70 5.96
C VAL A 286 -25.88 -5.54 6.66
N PRO A 287 -25.16 -4.65 7.37
CA PRO A 287 -25.75 -3.48 8.01
C PRO A 287 -26.61 -2.63 7.06
N ARG A 288 -27.72 -2.07 7.55
CA ARG A 288 -28.69 -1.35 6.71
C ARG A 288 -28.08 -0.19 5.92
N ASN A 289 -27.14 0.53 6.53
CA ASN A 289 -26.39 1.64 5.92
C ASN A 289 -25.46 1.19 4.78
N LEU A 290 -25.18 -0.10 4.68
CA LEU A 290 -24.26 -0.71 3.71
C LEU A 290 -24.96 -1.65 2.75
N ARG A 291 -26.30 -1.60 2.66
CA ARG A 291 -27.09 -2.42 1.72
C ARG A 291 -26.79 -2.16 0.24
N HIS A 292 -26.09 -1.06 -0.06
CA HIS A 292 -25.59 -0.78 -1.40
C HIS A 292 -24.28 -1.53 -1.70
N MET A 293 -23.60 -2.11 -0.68
CA MET A 293 -22.48 -3.00 -0.90
C MET A 293 -22.96 -4.31 -1.52
N ASP A 294 -22.33 -4.67 -2.62
CA ASP A 294 -22.73 -5.80 -3.44
C ASP A 294 -22.12 -7.10 -2.94
N ILE A 295 -22.61 -7.61 -1.81
CA ILE A 295 -22.22 -8.94 -1.30
C ILE A 295 -23.15 -9.99 -1.92
N LYS A 296 -22.60 -10.83 -2.80
CA LYS A 296 -23.36 -11.83 -3.55
C LYS A 296 -22.86 -13.24 -3.28
N ILE A 297 -23.77 -14.19 -3.32
CA ILE A 297 -23.41 -15.61 -3.34
C ILE A 297 -23.16 -16.01 -4.78
N GLU A 298 -21.95 -16.48 -5.02
CA GLU A 298 -21.47 -16.87 -6.35
C GLU A 298 -21.74 -18.36 -6.58
N ALA A 299 -21.53 -19.20 -5.56
CA ALA A 299 -21.85 -20.61 -5.58
C ALA A 299 -22.00 -21.19 -4.17
N HIS A 300 -22.68 -22.33 -4.07
CA HIS A 300 -22.67 -23.14 -2.87
C HIS A 300 -22.71 -24.62 -3.25
N SER A 301 -22.06 -25.47 -2.46
CA SER A 301 -22.09 -26.92 -2.65
C SER A 301 -22.10 -27.62 -1.29
N LEU A 302 -22.99 -28.60 -1.13
CA LEU A 302 -22.94 -29.52 0.00
C LEU A 302 -21.93 -30.61 -0.34
N VAL A 303 -20.85 -30.68 0.43
CA VAL A 303 -19.78 -31.67 0.23
C VAL A 303 -20.19 -33.00 0.85
N ASN A 304 -20.78 -32.98 2.06
CA ASN A 304 -21.35 -34.12 2.75
C ASN A 304 -22.35 -33.65 3.83
N THR A 305 -22.88 -34.59 4.63
CA THR A 305 -23.73 -34.27 5.78
C THR A 305 -22.96 -33.42 6.80
N GLY A 306 -23.26 -32.13 6.80
CA GLY A 306 -22.70 -31.17 7.73
C GLY A 306 -21.47 -30.41 7.23
N LEU A 307 -21.11 -30.51 5.94
CA LEU A 307 -20.07 -29.69 5.32
C LEU A 307 -20.57 -28.98 4.06
N ALA A 308 -20.41 -27.66 4.02
CA ALA A 308 -20.68 -26.85 2.84
C ALA A 308 -19.46 -26.06 2.39
N LEU A 309 -19.33 -25.92 1.07
CA LEU A 309 -18.49 -24.94 0.42
C LEU A 309 -19.37 -23.75 0.04
N LEU A 310 -19.00 -22.54 0.48
CA LEU A 310 -19.66 -21.31 0.09
C LEU A 310 -18.67 -20.43 -0.68
N GLN A 311 -19.10 -19.91 -1.82
CA GLN A 311 -18.39 -18.88 -2.58
C GLN A 311 -19.24 -17.63 -2.61
N PHE A 312 -18.66 -16.50 -2.21
CA PHE A 312 -19.34 -15.22 -2.20
C PHE A 312 -18.38 -14.09 -2.56
N SER A 313 -18.89 -13.02 -3.16
CA SER A 313 -18.11 -11.82 -3.46
C SER A 313 -18.29 -10.76 -2.38
N VAL A 314 -17.20 -10.06 -2.06
CA VAL A 314 -17.18 -8.92 -1.14
C VAL A 314 -16.29 -7.82 -1.69
N PRO A 315 -16.49 -6.54 -1.32
CA PRO A 315 -15.57 -5.49 -1.71
C PRO A 315 -14.15 -5.71 -1.18
N LEU A 316 -13.15 -5.25 -1.93
CA LEU A 316 -11.73 -5.40 -1.57
C LEU A 316 -11.40 -4.89 -0.14
N PRO A 317 -11.91 -3.74 0.35
CA PRO A 317 -11.67 -3.34 1.73
C PRO A 317 -12.18 -4.34 2.76
N VAL A 318 -13.36 -4.93 2.52
CA VAL A 318 -13.94 -5.98 3.38
C VAL A 318 -13.09 -7.23 3.32
N PHE A 319 -12.65 -7.66 2.13
CA PHE A 319 -11.79 -8.83 1.98
C PHE A 319 -10.47 -8.68 2.75
N SER A 320 -9.85 -7.49 2.68
CA SER A 320 -8.62 -7.19 3.38
C SER A 320 -8.73 -7.36 4.90
N VAL A 321 -9.90 -7.09 5.47
CA VAL A 321 -10.16 -7.34 6.89
C VAL A 321 -10.57 -8.78 7.15
N LEU A 322 -11.41 -9.34 6.27
CA LEU A 322 -11.96 -10.68 6.40
C LEU A 322 -10.88 -11.76 6.44
N LYS A 323 -9.82 -11.63 5.63
CA LYS A 323 -8.69 -12.57 5.59
C LYS A 323 -7.89 -12.65 6.90
N ALA A 324 -7.95 -11.63 7.74
CA ALA A 324 -7.23 -11.58 9.00
C ALA A 324 -8.00 -12.23 10.17
N ILE A 325 -9.32 -12.43 10.03
CA ILE A 325 -10.20 -12.87 11.12
C ILE A 325 -10.84 -14.24 10.88
N GLY A 326 -10.40 -14.98 9.85
CA GLY A 326 -10.89 -16.32 9.62
C GLY A 326 -10.31 -17.03 8.40
N PRO A 327 -10.69 -18.30 8.20
CA PRO A 327 -10.13 -19.20 7.19
C PRO A 327 -10.72 -18.96 5.80
N PHE A 328 -10.79 -17.70 5.38
CA PHE A 328 -11.31 -17.32 4.07
C PHE A 328 -10.21 -17.42 3.01
N ARG A 329 -10.51 -18.07 1.89
CA ARG A 329 -9.57 -18.22 0.79
C ARG A 329 -9.94 -17.31 -0.36
N TYR A 330 -8.98 -16.53 -0.84
CA TYR A 330 -9.11 -15.81 -2.11
C TYR A 330 -9.35 -16.81 -3.25
N LEU A 331 -10.30 -16.51 -4.13
CA LEU A 331 -10.53 -17.27 -5.35
C LEU A 331 -10.16 -16.46 -6.60
N CYS A 332 -10.81 -15.30 -6.79
CA CYS A 332 -10.58 -14.42 -7.93
C CYS A 332 -11.14 -13.02 -7.70
N VAL A 333 -10.83 -12.09 -8.60
CA VAL A 333 -11.52 -10.80 -8.71
C VAL A 333 -12.81 -11.00 -9.51
N ALA A 334 -13.94 -10.53 -8.99
CA ALA A 334 -15.20 -10.45 -9.70
C ALA A 334 -15.33 -9.09 -10.41
N HIS A 335 -15.65 -9.13 -11.70
CA HIS A 335 -16.09 -7.95 -12.43
C HIS A 335 -17.62 -7.86 -12.36
N SER A 336 -18.15 -6.65 -12.32
CA SER A 336 -19.56 -6.28 -12.08
C SER A 336 -20.59 -6.87 -13.08
N SER A 337 -20.15 -7.72 -14.00
CA SER A 337 -20.93 -8.31 -15.09
C SER A 337 -21.11 -9.84 -15.00
N ASN A 338 -20.93 -10.47 -13.83
CA ASN A 338 -21.30 -11.88 -13.57
C ASN A 338 -20.81 -12.92 -14.61
N LEU A 339 -19.83 -12.58 -15.43
CA LEU A 339 -19.19 -13.53 -16.33
C LEU A 339 -18.01 -14.09 -15.56
N PHE A 340 -18.19 -15.28 -15.00
CA PHE A 340 -17.06 -16.14 -14.64
C PHE A 340 -16.20 -16.30 -15.89
N LEU A 341 -15.14 -15.49 -16.02
CA LEU A 341 -14.09 -15.78 -16.95
C LEU A 341 -13.46 -17.07 -16.44
N ARG A 342 -13.48 -18.09 -17.30
CA ARG A 342 -12.65 -19.29 -17.11
C ARG A 342 -11.21 -18.83 -16.81
N PRO A 343 -10.46 -19.58 -15.98
CA PRO A 343 -9.12 -19.19 -15.56
C PRO A 343 -8.30 -18.81 -16.80
N THR A 344 -7.94 -17.53 -16.92
CA THR A 344 -6.88 -17.14 -17.83
C THR A 344 -5.59 -17.55 -17.15
N VAL A 345 -4.85 -18.40 -17.85
CA VAL A 345 -3.62 -19.01 -17.37
C VAL A 345 -2.62 -17.94 -16.95
N SER A 346 -2.00 -18.17 -15.78
CA SER A 346 -0.73 -17.61 -15.29
C SER A 346 -0.74 -16.26 -14.55
N SER A 347 -1.12 -16.30 -13.27
CA SER A 347 -0.30 -15.75 -12.19
C SER A 347 -0.42 -16.67 -10.98
N ALA A 348 0.20 -17.84 -11.08
CA ALA A 348 0.39 -18.69 -9.92
C ALA A 348 1.44 -18.02 -9.04
N ILE A 349 1.01 -17.47 -7.91
CA ILE A 349 1.86 -17.43 -6.71
C ILE A 349 1.96 -18.88 -6.26
N HIS A 350 2.91 -19.62 -6.85
CA HIS A 350 3.45 -20.83 -6.26
C HIS A 350 4.72 -20.44 -5.51
N PRO A 351 4.97 -20.97 -4.29
CA PRO A 351 6.33 -20.96 -3.77
C PRO A 351 7.24 -21.70 -4.77
N PRO A 352 8.47 -21.22 -5.00
CA PRO A 352 9.37 -21.82 -5.98
C PRO A 352 9.64 -23.29 -5.63
N ARG A 353 9.66 -24.15 -6.66
CA ARG A 353 10.20 -25.52 -6.53
C ARG A 353 11.72 -25.42 -6.38
N GLU A 354 12.27 -26.10 -5.38
CA GLU A 354 13.72 -26.13 -5.06
C GLU A 354 14.62 -26.80 -6.14
N GLU A 355 14.08 -27.25 -7.28
CA GLU A 355 14.83 -28.07 -8.25
C GLU A 355 15.22 -27.37 -9.56
N GLU A 356 14.93 -26.08 -9.74
CA GLU A 356 15.47 -25.30 -10.87
C GLU A 356 16.52 -24.27 -10.40
N TYR A 357 17.65 -24.78 -9.90
CA TYR A 357 18.87 -24.00 -9.76
C TYR A 357 20.06 -24.74 -10.38
N CYS A 358 20.23 -24.56 -11.69
CA CYS A 358 21.55 -24.71 -12.31
C CYS A 358 22.16 -23.31 -12.42
N PRO A 359 23.19 -22.95 -11.64
CA PRO A 359 23.89 -21.70 -11.86
C PRO A 359 24.52 -21.77 -13.26
N ARG A 360 24.18 -20.80 -14.13
CA ARG A 360 24.96 -20.60 -15.35
C ARG A 360 26.40 -20.29 -14.92
N PRO A 361 27.42 -20.97 -15.48
CA PRO A 361 28.79 -20.60 -15.22
C PRO A 361 29.03 -19.15 -15.69
N PRO A 362 30.00 -18.45 -15.10
CA PRO A 362 30.36 -17.11 -15.52
C PRO A 362 30.64 -17.10 -17.02
N ILE A 363 30.01 -16.17 -17.74
CA ILE A 363 30.39 -15.86 -19.11
C ILE A 363 31.85 -15.39 -19.05
N GLU A 364 32.76 -16.22 -19.56
CA GLU A 364 34.12 -15.77 -19.85
C GLU A 364 34.02 -14.54 -20.75
N LEU A 365 34.53 -13.41 -20.26
CA LEU A 365 34.77 -12.24 -21.11
C LEU A 365 35.76 -12.68 -22.20
N GLU A 366 35.24 -12.93 -23.40
CA GLU A 366 36.07 -13.03 -24.59
C GLU A 366 36.89 -11.74 -24.73
N ASN A 367 38.20 -11.93 -24.68
CA ASN A 367 39.22 -10.95 -25.04
C ASN A 367 38.90 -10.32 -26.40
N ARG A 368 38.34 -9.11 -26.42
CA ARG A 368 38.35 -8.26 -27.61
C ARG A 368 39.72 -7.57 -27.71
N PRO A 369 40.38 -7.62 -28.87
CA PRO A 369 41.69 -7.03 -29.06
C PRO A 369 41.62 -5.50 -29.00
N SER A 370 42.58 -4.92 -28.27
CA SER A 370 42.84 -3.49 -28.15
C SER A 370 42.94 -2.84 -29.54
N ARG A 371 42.05 -1.89 -29.84
CA ARG A 371 42.19 -1.02 -31.02
C ARG A 371 43.25 0.05 -30.73
N PRO A 372 44.12 0.38 -31.71
CA PRO A 372 45.29 1.22 -31.48
C PRO A 372 44.93 2.70 -31.38
N ALA A 373 45.71 3.42 -30.59
CA ALA A 373 45.68 4.88 -30.49
C ALA A 373 46.04 5.53 -31.83
N THR A 374 45.36 6.63 -32.17
CA THR A 374 45.78 7.61 -33.19
C THR A 374 45.17 8.97 -32.87
N PRO A 375 45.74 10.09 -33.37
CA PRO A 375 46.27 11.14 -32.52
C PRO A 375 45.47 12.45 -32.62
N ALA A 376 45.90 13.40 -31.81
CA ALA A 376 45.44 14.78 -31.73
C ALA A 376 45.35 15.51 -33.08
N GLY A 377 44.32 16.37 -33.21
CA GLY A 377 44.35 17.54 -34.09
C GLY A 377 43.06 17.78 -34.87
N GLY A 378 42.42 18.93 -34.64
CA GLY A 378 41.55 19.56 -35.64
C GLY A 378 40.12 19.89 -35.18
N ARG A 379 39.93 21.08 -34.60
CA ARG A 379 38.70 21.89 -34.77
C ARG A 379 38.67 22.38 -36.24
N PRO A 380 37.49 22.58 -36.88
CA PRO A 380 36.68 23.76 -36.59
C PRO A 380 35.15 23.63 -36.72
N ALA A 381 34.52 24.67 -36.15
CA ALA A 381 33.19 25.25 -36.35
C ALA A 381 32.22 24.64 -37.39
N VAL A 382 30.92 24.59 -37.05
CA VAL A 382 29.91 25.58 -37.47
C VAL A 382 28.56 25.17 -36.88
N LEU A 383 27.98 26.07 -36.09
CA LEU A 383 26.66 26.01 -35.50
C LEU A 383 25.80 27.06 -36.21
N ALA A 384 24.92 26.64 -37.14
CA ALA A 384 23.72 27.37 -37.57
C ALA A 384 23.09 26.67 -38.77
N ASP A 385 21.91 26.07 -38.58
CA ASP A 385 20.76 26.36 -39.42
C ASP A 385 19.51 25.74 -38.79
N VAL A 386 18.50 26.59 -38.60
CA VAL A 386 17.05 26.34 -38.73
C VAL A 386 16.32 27.44 -37.94
N LEU A 387 15.64 28.31 -38.69
CA LEU A 387 14.65 29.36 -38.32
C LEU A 387 15.14 30.82 -38.20
N ARG A 388 15.33 31.42 -39.39
CA ARG A 388 14.93 32.81 -39.73
C ARG A 388 13.75 32.67 -40.71
N ARG A 389 12.68 33.46 -40.80
CA ARG A 389 12.13 34.73 -40.25
C ARG A 389 10.61 34.62 -40.57
N GLN A 390 9.67 35.26 -39.89
CA GLN A 390 9.26 36.68 -39.96
C GLN A 390 8.21 36.88 -38.82
N GLY A 391 8.01 38.04 -38.19
CA GLY A 391 8.33 39.39 -38.60
C GLY A 391 8.32 40.40 -37.43
N THR A 392 8.58 41.64 -37.84
CA THR A 392 8.86 42.88 -37.10
C THR A 392 7.87 43.30 -36.02
N PRO A 393 8.32 44.17 -35.09
CA PRO A 393 7.66 45.46 -34.94
C PRO A 393 8.61 46.67 -34.87
N ARG A 394 8.09 47.79 -35.37
CA ARG A 394 8.66 49.15 -35.31
C ARG A 394 8.18 49.87 -34.04
N ASP A 395 9.06 50.74 -33.56
CA ASP A 395 8.84 52.02 -32.88
C ASP A 395 8.17 52.06 -31.47
N ARG A 396 9.00 52.38 -30.48
CA ARG A 396 8.66 53.28 -29.36
C ARG A 396 9.88 54.15 -29.01
N PRO A 397 9.70 55.46 -28.82
CA PRO A 397 10.53 56.23 -27.90
C PRO A 397 9.70 56.62 -26.67
N GLN A 398 10.29 56.55 -25.48
CA GLN A 398 10.02 57.52 -24.40
C GLN A 398 10.97 57.30 -23.21
N THR A 399 11.72 58.34 -22.92
CA THR A 399 12.49 58.61 -21.70
C THR A 399 11.54 59.10 -20.59
N PRO A 400 11.80 58.83 -19.30
CA PRO A 400 11.06 59.45 -18.21
C PRO A 400 11.84 60.65 -17.63
N GLN A 401 11.16 61.77 -17.38
CA GLN A 401 11.58 62.78 -16.41
C GLN A 401 10.37 63.35 -15.65
N ASN A 402 10.53 63.31 -14.33
CA ASN A 402 10.09 64.21 -13.27
C ASN A 402 8.60 64.44 -12.91
N GLU A 403 8.34 64.18 -11.62
CA GLU A 403 7.78 65.07 -10.58
C GLU A 403 6.63 66.01 -10.98
N ASP A 404 5.46 65.90 -10.34
CA ASP A 404 5.12 66.71 -9.16
C ASP A 404 3.69 66.44 -8.63
N ALA A 405 3.44 67.00 -7.45
CA ALA A 405 2.37 66.74 -6.50
C ALA A 405 0.96 67.33 -6.80
N SER A 406 0.00 66.85 -5.99
CA SER A 406 -1.14 67.55 -5.37
C SER A 406 -2.55 67.53 -6.00
N CYS A 407 -3.50 67.31 -5.07
CA CYS A 407 -4.97 67.39 -5.10
C CYS A 407 -5.75 66.17 -5.61
#